data_AF-A0A973E4G2-F1
#
_entry.id   AF-A0A973E4G2-F1
#
_cell.length_a   1.000
_cell.length_b   1.000
_cell.length_c   1.000
_cell.angle_alpha   90.00
_cell.angle_beta   90.00
_cell.angle_gamma   90.00
#
_symmetry.space_group_name_H-M   'P 1'
#
loop_
_entity.id
_entity.type
_entity.pdbx_description
1 polymer ?
#
loop_
_entity_poly.entity_id
_entity_poly.type
_entity_poly.pdbx_seq_one_letter_code
_entity_poly.pdbx_strand_id
1 'polypeptide(L)'
;MAGLILLAVVTLLYAGYNLFIKLSGGHVPVEATTTILATIGIQLAALFTSGVFLSYLLLRGGQVFSLSNATYFWAAVAGVCIGGAEIGYMYLFGGIGQSKPMDASLAIPTIVSGTIVIAMLFSYFVLKETIAWNQLVGSLLIVGGIIMFFVKGQVSV
;
A
#
# COMPACT_ATOMS: atom_id res chain seq x y z
N MET A 1 10.94 -7.97 21.21
CA MET A 1 10.16 -9.04 20.53
C MET A 1 8.81 -8.56 20.02
N ALA A 2 7.97 -7.89 20.82
CA ALA A 2 6.66 -7.40 20.37
C ALA A 2 6.70 -6.51 19.12
N GLY A 3 7.68 -5.59 19.00
CA GLY A 3 7.82 -4.75 17.81
C GLY A 3 8.13 -5.51 16.52
N LEU A 4 8.92 -6.59 16.58
CA LEU A 4 9.22 -7.43 15.42
C LEU A 4 7.99 -8.23 14.98
N ILE A 5 7.19 -8.71 15.94
CA ILE A 5 5.92 -9.39 15.66
C ILE A 5 4.95 -8.43 14.99
N LEU A 6 4.81 -7.21 15.52
CA LEU A 6 3.95 -6.18 14.91
C LEU A 6 4.41 -5.85 13.49
N LEU A 7 5.71 -5.69 13.26
CA LEU A 7 6.28 -5.46 11.94
C LEU A 7 5.89 -6.59 10.98
N ALA A 8 6.09 -7.84 11.36
CA ALA A 8 5.73 -9.00 10.54
C ALA A 8 4.22 -9.06 10.24
N VAL A 9 3.36 -8.78 11.21
CA VAL A 9 1.90 -8.75 11.04
C VAL A 9 1.49 -7.65 10.07
N VAL A 10 2.03 -6.43 10.23
CA VAL A 10 1.73 -5.32 9.32
C VAL A 10 2.20 -5.62 7.89
N THR A 11 3.40 -6.20 7.72
CA THR A 11 3.89 -6.64 6.41
C THR A 11 2.97 -7.68 5.79
N LEU A 12 2.50 -8.67 6.56
CA LEU A 12 1.58 -9.70 6.06
C LEU A 12 0.24 -9.10 5.64
N LEU A 13 -0.34 -8.22 6.46
CA LEU A 13 -1.60 -7.54 6.13
C LEU A 13 -1.46 -6.67 4.88
N TYR A 14 -0.35 -5.93 4.75
CA TYR A 14 -0.09 -5.09 3.58
C TYR A 14 0.16 -5.93 2.31
N ALA A 15 0.88 -7.05 2.42
CA ALA A 15 1.03 -7.98 1.32
C ALA A 15 -0.33 -8.58 0.90
N GLY A 16 -1.13 -9.00 1.87
CA GLY A 16 -2.50 -9.48 1.66
C GLY A 16 -3.36 -8.45 0.94
N TYR A 17 -3.35 -7.19 1.38
CA TYR A 17 -4.02 -6.07 0.72
C TYR A 17 -3.67 -5.98 -0.78
N ASN A 18 -2.38 -5.97 -1.12
CA ASN A 18 -1.93 -5.86 -2.52
C ASN A 18 -2.38 -7.05 -3.38
N LEU A 19 -2.32 -8.26 -2.81
CA LEU A 19 -2.74 -9.49 -3.50
C LEU A 19 -4.27 -9.54 -3.69
N PHE A 20 -5.06 -9.18 -2.67
CA PHE A 20 -6.52 -9.18 -2.77
C PHE A 20 -7.04 -8.10 -3.71
N ILE A 21 -6.38 -6.94 -3.81
CA ILE A 21 -6.70 -5.95 -4.85
C ILE A 21 -6.45 -6.53 -6.24
N LYS A 22 -5.33 -7.23 -6.48
CA LYS A 22 -5.13 -7.90 -7.77
C LYS A 22 -6.25 -8.89 -8.08
N LEU A 23 -6.63 -9.72 -7.11
CA LEU A 23 -7.71 -10.68 -7.27
C LEU A 23 -9.05 -9.99 -7.56
N SER A 24 -9.34 -8.89 -6.87
CA SER A 24 -10.52 -8.05 -7.13
C SER A 24 -10.51 -7.48 -8.55
N GLY A 25 -9.37 -6.94 -9.00
CA GLY A 25 -9.19 -6.42 -10.36
C GLY A 25 -9.43 -7.48 -11.45
N GLY A 26 -9.09 -8.74 -11.20
CA GLY A 26 -9.36 -9.85 -12.11
C GLY A 26 -10.84 -10.19 -12.32
N HIS A 27 -11.73 -9.67 -11.49
CA HIS A 27 -13.19 -9.87 -11.59
C HIS A 27 -13.92 -8.64 -12.16
N VAL A 28 -13.18 -7.63 -12.62
CA VAL A 28 -13.77 -6.44 -13.25
C VAL A 28 -14.37 -6.85 -14.61
N PRO A 29 -15.67 -6.60 -14.85
CA PRO A 29 -16.31 -6.91 -16.13
C PRO A 29 -15.68 -6.12 -17.29
N VAL A 30 -15.71 -6.69 -18.50
CA VAL A 30 -15.14 -6.06 -19.71
C VAL A 30 -15.87 -4.77 -20.07
N GLU A 31 -17.15 -4.68 -19.72
CA GLU A 31 -18.01 -3.53 -19.97
C GLU A 31 -17.82 -2.41 -18.92
N ALA A 32 -17.09 -2.68 -17.83
CA ALA A 32 -16.89 -1.70 -16.77
C ALA A 32 -16.00 -0.55 -17.26
N THR A 33 -16.48 0.68 -17.08
CA THR A 33 -15.75 1.91 -17.44
C THR A 33 -15.00 2.52 -16.26
N THR A 34 -15.24 2.01 -15.04
CA THR A 34 -14.58 2.46 -13.80
C THR A 34 -14.61 1.38 -12.73
N THR A 35 -13.63 1.41 -11.82
CA THR A 35 -13.54 0.53 -10.64
C THR A 35 -13.83 1.27 -9.32
N ILE A 36 -14.38 2.48 -9.38
CA ILE A 36 -14.55 3.34 -8.20
C ILE A 36 -15.41 2.70 -7.10
N LEU A 37 -16.44 1.93 -7.47
CA LEU A 37 -17.30 1.25 -6.50
C LEU A 37 -16.56 0.17 -5.72
N ALA A 38 -15.64 -0.54 -6.34
CA ALA A 38 -14.78 -1.51 -5.66
C ALA A 38 -13.82 -0.81 -4.69
N THR A 39 -13.30 0.36 -5.07
CA THR A 39 -12.45 1.18 -4.18
C THR A 39 -13.25 1.67 -2.95
N ILE A 40 -14.48 2.15 -3.15
CA ILE A 40 -15.38 2.52 -2.04
C ILE A 40 -15.64 1.29 -1.15
N GLY A 41 -15.82 0.11 -1.75
CA GLY A 41 -15.96 -1.16 -1.00
C GLY A 41 -14.78 -1.45 -0.08
N ILE A 42 -13.54 -1.23 -0.54
CA ILE A 42 -12.33 -1.37 0.27
C ILE A 42 -12.35 -0.39 1.45
N GLN A 43 -12.70 0.87 1.20
CA GLN A 43 -12.76 1.91 2.25
C GLN A 43 -13.83 1.61 3.31
N LEU A 44 -15.00 1.11 2.91
CA LEU A 44 -16.04 0.67 3.84
C LEU A 44 -15.58 -0.54 4.66
N ALA A 45 -14.88 -1.50 4.06
CA ALA A 45 -14.31 -2.62 4.79
C ALA A 45 -13.26 -2.16 5.81
N ALA A 46 -12.37 -1.23 5.44
CA ALA A 46 -11.37 -0.65 6.34
C ALA A 46 -12.01 0.12 7.52
N LEU A 47 -13.06 0.90 7.24
CA LEU A 47 -13.86 1.57 8.27
C LEU A 47 -14.51 0.56 9.20
N PHE A 48 -15.09 -0.51 8.66
CA PHE A 48 -15.71 -1.57 9.45
C PHE A 48 -14.70 -2.25 10.38
N THR A 49 -13.54 -2.68 9.86
CA THR A 49 -12.48 -3.30 10.68
C THR A 49 -12.01 -2.36 11.79
N SER A 50 -11.80 -1.09 11.49
CA SER A 50 -11.40 -0.08 12.48
C SER A 50 -12.49 0.16 13.53
N GLY A 51 -13.76 0.19 13.10
CA GLY A 51 -14.93 0.32 13.97
C GLY A 51 -15.06 -0.84 14.95
N VAL A 52 -14.91 -2.09 14.47
CA VAL A 52 -14.91 -3.29 15.32
C VAL A 52 -13.81 -3.21 16.38
N PHE A 53 -12.60 -2.80 15.98
CA PHE A 53 -11.49 -2.66 16.92
C PHE A 53 -11.74 -1.53 17.95
N LEU A 54 -12.32 -0.40 17.52
CA LEU A 54 -12.74 0.67 18.43
C LEU A 54 -13.77 0.17 19.43
N SER A 55 -14.80 -0.55 18.98
CA SER A 55 -15.81 -1.13 19.87
C SER A 55 -15.18 -2.07 20.90
N TYR A 56 -14.22 -2.91 20.49
CA TYR A 56 -13.46 -3.75 21.41
C TYR A 56 -12.70 -2.93 22.47
N LEU A 57 -12.02 -1.86 22.07
CA LEU A 57 -11.30 -0.98 23.01
C LEU A 57 -12.22 -0.26 23.98
N LEU A 58 -13.38 0.20 23.52
CA LEU A 58 -14.40 0.83 24.36
C LEU A 58 -14.95 -0.16 25.41
N LEU A 59 -15.23 -1.40 25.00
CA LEU A 59 -15.70 -2.46 25.90
C LEU A 59 -14.66 -2.87 26.95
N ARG A 60 -13.37 -2.84 26.59
CA ARG A 60 -12.28 -3.14 27.54
C ARG A 60 -12.08 -2.04 28.58
N GLY A 61 -12.40 -0.80 28.24
CA GLY A 61 -12.17 0.36 29.10
C GLY A 61 -10.68 0.73 29.27
N GLY A 62 -10.43 1.78 30.05
CA GLY A 62 -9.07 2.23 30.42
C GLY A 62 -8.25 2.87 29.29
N GLN A 63 -8.85 3.11 28.12
CA GLN A 63 -8.18 3.77 26.99
C GLN A 63 -8.42 5.29 27.04
N VAL A 64 -7.41 6.06 26.64
CA VAL A 64 -7.51 7.51 26.49
C VAL A 64 -7.52 7.85 25.01
N PHE A 65 -8.62 8.42 24.52
CA PHE A 65 -8.81 8.77 23.10
C PHE A 65 -8.45 10.23 22.77
N SER A 66 -7.76 10.91 23.68
CA SER A 66 -7.33 12.29 23.48
C SER A 66 -6.11 12.33 22.56
N LEU A 67 -6.34 12.56 21.27
CA LEU A 67 -5.30 12.76 20.26
C LEU A 67 -5.22 14.24 19.87
N SER A 68 -4.04 14.67 19.41
CA SER A 68 -3.83 16.04 18.95
C SER A 68 -4.49 16.30 17.59
N ASN A 69 -4.86 17.55 17.30
CA ASN A 69 -5.38 17.94 15.98
C ASN A 69 -4.39 17.62 14.84
N ALA A 70 -3.09 17.72 15.09
CA ALA A 70 -2.06 17.37 14.12
C ALA A 70 -2.09 15.88 13.75
N THR A 71 -2.39 15.00 14.71
CA THR A 71 -2.55 13.56 14.47
C THR A 71 -3.69 13.30 13.49
N TYR A 72 -4.84 13.93 13.70
CA TYR A 72 -5.98 13.80 12.79
C TYR A 72 -5.70 14.37 11.40
N PHE A 73 -5.00 15.51 11.32
CA PHE A 73 -4.63 16.13 10.05
C PHE A 73 -3.75 15.21 9.20
N TRP A 74 -2.65 14.69 9.75
CA TRP A 74 -1.76 13.79 9.01
C TRP A 74 -2.41 12.46 8.68
N ALA A 75 -3.28 11.93 9.56
CA ALA A 75 -4.08 10.74 9.27
C ALA A 75 -5.03 10.97 8.08
N ALA A 76 -5.67 12.14 7.99
CA ALA A 76 -6.53 12.49 6.86
C ALA A 76 -5.73 12.61 5.55
N VAL A 77 -4.55 13.24 5.57
CA VAL A 77 -3.65 13.31 4.41
C VAL A 77 -3.22 11.91 3.95
N ALA A 78 -2.84 11.04 4.89
CA ALA A 78 -2.53 9.64 4.57
C ALA A 78 -3.74 8.90 3.97
N GLY A 79 -4.95 9.18 4.47
CA GLY A 79 -6.22 8.70 3.91
C GLY A 79 -6.44 9.10 2.45
N VAL A 80 -6.14 10.34 2.09
CA VAL A 80 -6.19 10.82 0.69
C VAL A 80 -5.19 10.07 -0.18
N CYS A 81 -3.96 9.88 0.30
CA CYS A 81 -2.92 9.15 -0.43
C CYS A 81 -3.29 7.69 -0.67
N ILE A 82 -3.77 6.97 0.35
CA ILE A 82 -4.14 5.56 0.21
C ILE A 82 -5.39 5.40 -0.68
N GLY A 83 -6.38 6.29 -0.56
CA GLY A 83 -7.54 6.29 -1.44
C GLY A 83 -7.16 6.50 -2.91
N GLY A 84 -6.27 7.46 -3.19
CA GLY A 84 -5.72 7.65 -4.53
C GLY A 84 -4.94 6.44 -5.04
N ALA A 85 -4.14 5.81 -4.18
CA ALA A 85 -3.39 4.60 -4.52
C ALA A 85 -4.31 3.42 -4.84
N GLU A 86 -5.40 3.22 -4.09
CA GLU A 86 -6.38 2.16 -4.33
C GLU A 86 -7.10 2.34 -5.66
N ILE A 87 -7.49 3.57 -6.00
CA ILE A 87 -8.05 3.88 -7.33
C ILE A 87 -7.03 3.50 -8.41
N GLY A 88 -5.77 3.94 -8.27
CA GLY A 88 -4.71 3.62 -9.22
C GLY A 88 -4.49 2.11 -9.36
N TYR A 89 -4.40 1.39 -8.24
CA TYR A 89 -4.24 -0.07 -8.22
C TYR A 89 -5.40 -0.80 -8.92
N MET A 90 -6.64 -0.40 -8.65
CA MET A 90 -7.80 -1.00 -9.28
C MET A 90 -7.86 -0.71 -10.78
N TYR A 91 -7.39 0.45 -11.24
CA TYR A 91 -7.27 0.73 -12.67
C TYR A 91 -6.16 -0.11 -13.32
N LEU A 92 -4.99 -0.23 -12.67
CA LEU A 92 -3.88 -1.06 -13.15
C LEU A 92 -4.27 -2.55 -13.27
N PHE A 93 -4.98 -3.08 -12.28
CA PHE A 93 -5.36 -4.50 -12.25
C PHE A 93 -6.70 -4.82 -12.92
N GLY A 94 -7.62 -3.87 -13.00
CA GLY A 94 -8.87 -4.00 -13.75
C GLY A 94 -8.71 -3.74 -15.25
N GLY A 95 -7.58 -3.19 -15.69
CA GLY A 95 -7.33 -2.89 -17.11
C GLY A 95 -8.15 -1.72 -17.64
N ILE A 96 -8.82 -0.95 -16.77
CA ILE A 96 -9.64 0.19 -17.18
C ILE A 96 -8.70 1.34 -17.60
N GLY A 97 -8.82 1.79 -18.85
CA GLY A 97 -7.95 2.80 -19.43
C GLY A 97 -6.57 2.29 -19.90
N GLN A 98 -6.35 0.97 -19.87
CA GLN A 98 -5.19 0.29 -20.44
C GLN A 98 -5.66 -0.78 -21.44
N SER A 99 -4.83 -1.17 -22.40
CA SER A 99 -5.18 -2.24 -23.35
C SER A 99 -5.24 -3.62 -22.68
N LYS A 100 -4.55 -3.81 -21.55
CA LYS A 100 -4.49 -5.07 -20.80
C LYS A 100 -4.22 -4.81 -19.31
N PRO A 101 -4.84 -5.57 -18.39
CA PRO A 101 -4.47 -5.57 -16.97
C PRO A 101 -2.99 -5.85 -16.74
N MET A 102 -2.37 -5.12 -15.81
CA MET A 102 -0.95 -5.32 -15.46
C MET A 102 -0.78 -6.55 -14.55
N ASP A 103 0.32 -7.28 -14.74
CA ASP A 103 0.65 -8.43 -13.90
C ASP A 103 1.09 -8.00 -12.50
N ALA A 104 0.64 -8.74 -11.48
CA ALA A 104 1.00 -8.47 -10.09
C ALA A 104 2.51 -8.65 -9.84
N SER A 105 3.16 -9.55 -10.58
CA SER A 105 4.61 -9.78 -10.54
C SER A 105 5.43 -8.56 -10.99
N LEU A 106 4.82 -7.62 -11.72
CA LEU A 106 5.46 -6.38 -12.14
C LEU A 106 5.00 -5.20 -11.29
N ALA A 107 3.68 -5.01 -11.15
CA ALA A 107 3.12 -3.84 -10.49
C ALA A 107 3.45 -3.79 -8.99
N ILE A 108 3.26 -4.90 -8.26
CA ILE A 108 3.43 -4.91 -6.80
C ILE A 108 4.89 -4.69 -6.43
N PRO A 109 5.89 -5.42 -7.00
CA PRO A 109 7.29 -5.15 -6.66
C PRO A 109 7.72 -3.74 -7.02
N THR A 110 7.25 -3.18 -8.15
CA THR A 110 7.58 -1.82 -8.55
C THR A 110 7.06 -0.78 -7.57
N ILE A 111 5.76 -0.84 -7.23
CA ILE A 111 5.12 0.16 -6.37
C ILE A 111 5.63 0.01 -4.93
N VAL A 112 5.62 -1.21 -4.38
CA VAL A 112 6.01 -1.46 -2.98
C VAL A 112 7.49 -1.22 -2.76
N SER A 113 8.36 -1.60 -3.71
CA SER A 113 9.79 -1.33 -3.54
C SER A 113 10.13 0.14 -3.83
N GLY A 114 9.42 0.78 -4.76
CA GLY A 114 9.56 2.21 -5.03
C GLY A 114 9.21 3.07 -3.81
N THR A 115 8.17 2.69 -3.04
CA THR A 115 7.82 3.41 -1.81
C THR A 115 8.89 3.29 -0.73
N ILE A 116 9.66 2.20 -0.67
CA ILE A 116 10.81 2.07 0.26
C ILE A 116 11.84 3.17 -0.02
N VAL A 117 12.20 3.36 -1.29
CA VAL A 117 13.19 4.37 -1.69
C VAL A 117 12.67 5.78 -1.38
N ILE A 118 11.41 6.07 -1.72
CA ILE A 118 10.78 7.36 -1.43
C ILE A 118 10.72 7.61 0.08
N ALA A 119 10.33 6.61 0.87
CA ALA A 119 10.27 6.72 2.33
C ALA A 119 11.66 7.01 2.91
N MET A 120 12.71 6.35 2.42
CA MET A 120 14.08 6.66 2.83
C MET A 120 14.50 8.10 2.50
N LEU A 121 14.20 8.59 1.29
CA LEU A 121 14.49 9.97 0.94
C LEU A 121 13.71 10.95 1.82
N PHE A 122 12.44 10.67 2.10
CA PHE A 122 11.60 11.48 2.98
C PHE A 122 12.14 11.49 4.42
N SER A 123 12.53 10.33 4.96
CA SER A 123 13.19 10.20 6.26
C SER A 123 14.45 11.05 6.35
N TYR A 124 15.27 11.05 5.30
CA TYR A 124 16.49 11.87 5.27
C TYR A 124 16.19 13.36 5.20
N PHE A 125 15.38 13.79 4.23
CA PHE A 125 15.21 15.22 3.92
C PHE A 125 14.22 15.92 4.84
N VAL A 126 13.13 15.25 5.22
CA VAL A 126 12.03 15.87 5.97
C VAL A 126 12.13 15.53 7.46
N LEU A 127 12.35 14.26 7.79
CA LEU A 127 12.45 13.82 9.20
C LEU A 127 13.84 14.05 9.80
N LYS A 128 14.85 14.34 8.95
CA LYS A 128 16.26 14.57 9.33
C LYS A 128 16.84 13.38 10.10
N GLU A 129 16.41 12.17 9.75
CA GLU A 129 16.91 10.94 10.33
C GLU A 129 18.29 10.59 9.76
N THR A 130 19.13 9.96 10.58
CA THR A 130 20.45 9.48 10.12
C THR A 130 20.29 8.17 9.36
N ILE A 131 20.77 8.14 8.12
CA ILE A 131 20.74 6.94 7.27
C ILE A 131 22.10 6.26 7.32
N ALA A 132 22.10 4.98 7.69
CA ALA A 132 23.32 4.18 7.69
C ALA A 132 23.75 3.86 6.26
N TRP A 133 25.06 3.74 6.03
CA TRP A 133 25.62 3.39 4.72
C TRP A 133 25.01 2.10 4.14
N ASN A 134 24.76 1.10 5.00
CA ASN A 134 24.14 -0.16 4.58
C ASN A 134 22.72 0.02 4.03
N GLN A 135 21.94 0.98 4.56
CA GLN A 135 20.58 1.28 4.07
C GLN A 135 20.63 1.98 2.72
N LEU A 136 21.65 2.81 2.47
CA LEU A 136 21.88 3.45 1.18
C LEU A 136 22.20 2.41 0.10
N VAL A 137 23.10 1.48 0.40
CA VAL A 137 23.43 0.36 -0.51
C VAL A 137 22.19 -0.50 -0.76
N GLY A 138 21.43 -0.81 0.29
CA GLY A 138 20.15 -1.53 0.17
C GLY A 138 19.15 -0.83 -0.74
N SER A 139 19.02 0.49 -0.64
CA SER A 139 18.17 1.30 -1.53
C SER A 139 18.61 1.21 -2.99
N LEU A 140 19.91 1.31 -3.25
CA LEU A 140 20.44 1.18 -4.62
C LEU A 140 20.16 -0.20 -5.21
N LEU A 141 20.28 -1.26 -4.40
CA LEU A 141 19.93 -2.62 -4.81
C LEU A 141 18.43 -2.77 -5.10
N ILE A 142 17.57 -2.14 -4.32
CA ILE A 142 16.12 -2.09 -4.59
C ILE A 142 15.85 -1.43 -5.95
N VAL A 143 16.44 -0.27 -6.21
CA VAL A 143 16.30 0.43 -7.50
C VAL A 143 16.78 -0.46 -8.65
N GLY A 144 17.95 -1.09 -8.50
CA GLY A 144 18.47 -2.05 -9.48
C GLY A 144 17.52 -3.23 -9.71
N GLY A 145 16.94 -3.78 -8.65
CA GLY A 145 15.93 -4.84 -8.71
C GLY A 145 14.66 -4.42 -9.45
N ILE A 146 14.14 -3.22 -9.17
CA ILE A 146 12.99 -2.65 -9.90
C ILE A 146 13.31 -2.55 -11.39
N ILE A 147 14.47 -2.00 -11.76
CA ILE A 147 14.89 -1.89 -13.16
C ILE A 147 14.95 -3.27 -13.82
N MET A 148 15.50 -4.28 -13.14
CA MET A 148 15.56 -5.65 -13.66
C MET A 148 14.18 -6.26 -13.94
N PHE A 149 13.13 -5.92 -13.18
CA PHE A 149 11.77 -6.36 -13.51
C PHE A 149 11.26 -5.79 -14.85
N PHE A 150 11.76 -4.63 -15.28
CA PHE A 150 11.41 -4.01 -16.57
C PHE A 150 12.38 -4.36 -17.71
N VAL A 151 13.57 -4.91 -17.42
CA VAL A 151 14.50 -5.43 -18.43
C VAL A 151 13.93 -6.77 -18.94
N LYS A 152 12.96 -6.63 -19.84
CA LYS A 152 12.43 -7.61 -20.79
C LYS A 152 12.83 -9.07 -20.51
N GLY A 153 11.99 -9.76 -19.74
CA GLY A 153 11.73 -11.17 -20.03
C GLY A 153 11.07 -11.27 -21.41
N GLN A 154 11.85 -11.21 -22.49
CA GLN A 154 11.51 -11.92 -23.73
C GLN A 154 11.58 -13.41 -23.41
N VAL A 155 10.58 -13.91 -22.71
CA VAL A 155 10.31 -15.34 -22.68
C VAL A 155 8.97 -15.49 -23.39
N SER A 156 9.08 -15.61 -24.70
CA SER A 156 8.09 -16.29 -25.53
C SER A 156 7.94 -17.71 -24.98
N VAL A 157 6.82 -17.98 -24.31
CA VAL A 157 6.19 -19.30 -24.30
C VAL A 157 4.76 -19.11 -24.75
#